data_AF-A0A7Y8IQF1-F1
#
_entry.id   AF-A0A7Y8IQF1-F1
#
_cell.length_a   1.000
_cell.length_b   1.000
_cell.length_c   1.000
_cell.angle_alpha   90.00
_cell.angle_beta   90.00
_cell.angle_gamma   90.00
#
_symmetry.space_group_name_H-M   'P 1'
#
loop_
_entity.id
_entity.type
_entity.pdbx_description
1 polymer ?
#
loop_
_entity_poly.entity_id
_entity_poly.type
_entity_poly.pdbx_seq_one_letter_code
_entity_poly.pdbx_strand_id
1 'polypeptide(L)'
;MVPLLLALAAHPTLEWLDPALLKPQQRGVCITEWGNGERIEIPVVVLGVLDAAAPERSSILVRLADERFMGSGVVAGMSGSPVYVEGKLLGAVAYGSAFAREGLAGITPFARMREIQAGPPPPPSAPVPLATLSGLGAARLAPSEVLATLTVNRPGGPLPVAVGGFGSSAELGEQVLAAAGLRSFPAGGNA
;
A
#
# COMPACT_ATOMS: atom_id res chain seq x y z
N MET A 1 -16.11 -14.75 -43.65
CA MET A 1 -16.90 -13.96 -42.68
C MET A 1 -16.48 -14.40 -41.30
N VAL A 2 -15.78 -13.56 -40.54
CA VAL A 2 -15.31 -13.88 -39.18
C VAL A 2 -16.41 -13.49 -38.20
N PRO A 3 -16.90 -14.40 -37.33
CA PRO A 3 -17.88 -14.02 -36.32
C PRO A 3 -17.18 -13.23 -35.22
N LEU A 4 -17.61 -11.98 -35.03
CA LEU A 4 -17.19 -11.14 -33.92
C LEU A 4 -17.99 -11.57 -32.69
N LEU A 5 -17.37 -12.34 -31.79
CA LEU A 5 -17.98 -12.70 -30.51
C LEU A 5 -17.85 -11.49 -29.56
N LEU A 6 -18.92 -10.74 -29.40
CA LEU A 6 -18.99 -9.64 -28.44
C LEU A 6 -19.21 -10.24 -27.04
N ALA A 7 -18.13 -10.36 -26.26
CA ALA A 7 -18.24 -10.76 -24.86
C ALA A 7 -18.92 -9.65 -24.06
N LEU A 8 -20.21 -9.81 -23.79
CA LEU A 8 -20.95 -8.94 -22.88
C LEU A 8 -20.51 -9.29 -21.44
N ALA A 9 -19.47 -8.63 -20.96
CA ALA A 9 -19.08 -8.73 -19.56
C ALA A 9 -20.15 -8.06 -18.69
N ALA A 10 -21.08 -8.85 -18.16
CA ALA A 10 -21.91 -8.43 -17.04
C ALA A 10 -20.99 -8.24 -15.84
N HIS A 11 -20.61 -7.01 -15.54
CA HIS A 11 -19.90 -6.71 -14.30
C HIS A 11 -20.89 -6.95 -13.16
N PRO A 12 -20.61 -7.87 -12.21
CA PRO A 12 -21.45 -7.96 -11.03
C PRO A 12 -21.42 -6.60 -10.34
N THR A 13 -22.59 -6.01 -10.12
CA THR A 13 -22.73 -4.82 -9.29
C THR A 13 -22.29 -5.19 -7.88
N LEU A 14 -21.09 -4.76 -7.51
CA LEU A 14 -20.53 -4.95 -6.19
C LEU A 14 -21.38 -4.17 -5.18
N GLU A 15 -22.19 -4.90 -4.39
CA GLU A 15 -22.85 -4.32 -3.23
C GLU A 15 -21.84 -4.14 -2.10
N TRP A 16 -21.86 -2.97 -1.48
CA TRP A 16 -20.98 -2.62 -0.37
C TRP A 16 -21.79 -2.12 0.82
N LEU A 17 -21.23 -2.26 2.02
CA LEU A 17 -21.87 -1.87 3.27
C LEU A 17 -21.27 -0.58 3.79
N ASP A 18 -22.13 0.40 4.08
CA ASP A 18 -21.73 1.63 4.76
C ASP A 18 -21.34 1.30 6.21
N PRO A 19 -20.14 1.71 6.68
CA PRO A 19 -19.73 1.52 8.08
C PRO A 19 -20.72 2.07 9.10
N ALA A 20 -21.49 3.12 8.78
CA ALA A 20 -22.49 3.68 9.67
C ALA A 20 -23.67 2.71 9.96
N LEU A 21 -23.87 1.72 9.09
CA LEU A 21 -24.90 0.68 9.26
C LEU A 21 -24.40 -0.54 10.03
N LEU A 22 -23.09 -0.61 10.34
CA LEU A 22 -22.52 -1.71 11.10
C LEU A 22 -22.99 -1.69 12.56
N LYS A 23 -23.23 -2.88 13.08
CA LYS A 23 -23.50 -3.13 14.49
C LYS A 23 -22.38 -4.01 15.08
N PRO A 24 -21.95 -3.74 16.32
CA PRO A 24 -21.06 -4.66 17.03
C PRO A 24 -21.62 -6.08 17.05
N GLN A 25 -20.73 -7.06 17.05
CA GLN A 25 -21.01 -8.50 16.99
C GLN A 25 -21.55 -9.03 15.66
N GLN A 26 -21.70 -8.20 14.62
CA GLN A 26 -21.98 -8.72 13.28
C GLN A 26 -20.87 -9.65 12.80
N ARG A 27 -21.26 -10.74 12.15
CA ARG A 27 -20.34 -11.72 11.57
C ARG A 27 -20.08 -11.40 10.10
N GLY A 28 -18.84 -11.61 9.70
CA GLY A 28 -18.40 -11.45 8.33
C GLY A 28 -17.38 -12.50 7.94
N VAL A 29 -16.86 -12.35 6.74
CA VAL A 29 -15.79 -13.19 6.19
C VAL A 29 -14.70 -12.31 5.59
N CYS A 30 -13.45 -12.55 5.98
CA CYS A 30 -12.28 -12.01 5.32
C CYS A 30 -11.78 -13.06 4.33
N ILE A 31 -11.70 -12.70 3.05
CA ILE A 31 -11.14 -13.56 2.02
C ILE A 31 -9.67 -13.15 1.85
N THR A 32 -8.75 -14.10 2.03
CA THR A 32 -7.31 -13.86 1.89
C THR A 32 -6.65 -15.04 1.19
N GLU A 33 -5.42 -14.85 0.72
CA GLU A 33 -4.56 -15.96 0.31
C GLU A 33 -3.72 -16.47 1.48
N TRP A 34 -3.40 -17.77 1.48
CA TRP A 34 -2.62 -18.43 2.52
C TRP A 34 -1.73 -19.51 1.95
N GLY A 35 -0.42 -19.23 1.82
CA GLY A 35 0.56 -20.20 1.34
C GLY A 35 0.32 -20.66 -0.11
N ASN A 36 1.30 -20.46 -0.99
CA ASN A 36 1.23 -20.94 -2.39
C ASN A 36 -0.01 -20.44 -3.18
N GLY A 37 -0.62 -19.31 -2.80
CA GLY A 37 -1.76 -18.71 -3.49
C GLY A 37 -3.12 -19.38 -3.22
N GLU A 38 -3.23 -20.24 -2.20
CA GLU A 38 -4.53 -20.83 -1.85
C GLU A 38 -5.45 -19.76 -1.23
N ARG A 39 -6.64 -19.58 -1.83
CA ARG A 39 -7.67 -18.71 -1.27
C ARG A 39 -8.33 -19.37 -0.07
N ILE A 40 -8.30 -18.69 1.08
CA ILE A 40 -8.98 -19.11 2.30
C ILE A 40 -10.00 -18.06 2.75
N GLU A 41 -10.97 -18.53 3.53
CA GLU A 41 -11.98 -17.69 4.17
C GLU A 41 -11.76 -17.71 5.68
N ILE A 42 -11.67 -16.52 6.27
CA ILE A 42 -11.45 -16.32 7.70
C ILE A 42 -12.71 -15.69 8.29
N PRO A 43 -13.41 -16.38 9.21
CA PRO A 43 -14.53 -15.78 9.92
C PRO A 43 -14.08 -14.54 10.69
N VAL A 44 -14.84 -13.45 10.61
CA VAL A 44 -14.58 -12.23 11.37
C VAL A 44 -15.80 -11.80 12.18
N VAL A 45 -15.55 -11.13 13.30
CA VAL A 45 -16.58 -10.52 14.14
C VAL A 45 -16.29 -9.03 14.26
N VAL A 46 -17.25 -8.20 13.90
CA VAL A 46 -17.16 -6.75 13.99
C VAL A 46 -17.19 -6.33 15.46
N LEU A 47 -16.16 -5.59 15.89
CA LEU A 47 -16.10 -5.04 17.24
C LEU A 47 -16.67 -3.61 17.27
N GLY A 48 -16.41 -2.83 16.23
CA GLY A 48 -16.97 -1.50 16.07
C GLY A 48 -16.24 -0.66 15.03
N VAL A 49 -16.75 0.55 14.82
CA VAL A 49 -16.09 1.57 14.00
C VAL A 49 -15.28 2.47 14.93
N LEU A 50 -14.01 2.67 14.59
CA LEU A 50 -13.09 3.56 15.27
C LEU A 50 -13.03 4.88 14.49
N ASP A 51 -13.55 5.93 15.09
CA ASP A 51 -13.37 7.29 14.61
C ASP A 51 -12.05 7.84 15.12
N ALA A 52 -11.17 8.23 14.19
CA ALA A 52 -9.95 8.91 14.56
C ALA A 52 -10.21 10.42 14.72
N ALA A 53 -9.50 11.04 15.66
CA ALA A 53 -9.58 12.47 15.94
C ALA A 53 -9.09 13.38 14.79
N ALA A 54 -8.52 12.80 13.72
CA ALA A 54 -8.10 13.52 12.52
C ALA A 54 -9.08 13.23 11.37
N PRO A 55 -9.35 14.21 10.48
CA PRO A 55 -10.06 13.95 9.23
C PRO A 55 -9.39 12.76 8.53
N GLU A 56 -10.20 11.88 7.94
CA GLU A 56 -9.72 10.79 7.10
C GLU A 56 -9.05 9.61 7.83
N ARG A 57 -9.47 9.20 9.02
CA ARG A 57 -8.94 7.97 9.65
C ARG A 57 -9.98 7.07 10.31
N SER A 58 -11.22 7.09 9.83
CA SER A 58 -12.20 6.05 10.21
C SER A 58 -11.68 4.67 9.80
N SER A 59 -11.69 3.74 10.75
CA SER A 59 -11.27 2.35 10.56
C SER A 59 -12.27 1.43 11.26
N ILE A 60 -12.47 0.22 10.74
CA ILE A 60 -13.35 -0.76 11.38
C ILE A 60 -12.47 -1.77 12.10
N LEU A 61 -12.75 -2.01 13.37
CA LEU A 61 -12.05 -3.01 14.15
C LEU A 61 -12.84 -4.31 14.11
N VAL A 62 -12.16 -5.39 13.71
CA VAL A 62 -12.71 -6.74 13.73
C VAL A 62 -11.79 -7.69 14.48
N ARG A 63 -12.39 -8.76 15.00
CA ARG A 63 -11.69 -9.93 15.51
C ARG A 63 -11.74 -11.04 14.46
N LEU A 64 -10.58 -11.60 14.15
CA LEU A 64 -10.42 -12.83 13.38
C LEU A 64 -10.85 -14.00 14.27
N ALA A 65 -12.01 -14.59 13.98
CA ALA A 65 -12.62 -15.66 14.76
C ALA A 65 -12.13 -17.03 14.25
N ASP A 66 -10.81 -17.21 14.24
CA ASP A 66 -10.14 -18.42 13.77
C ASP A 66 -8.87 -18.67 14.60
N GLU A 67 -8.69 -19.92 15.03
CA GLU A 67 -7.61 -20.32 15.94
C GLU A 67 -6.22 -20.08 15.36
N ARG A 68 -6.08 -20.10 14.03
CA ARG A 68 -4.80 -19.84 13.34
C ARG A 68 -4.25 -18.44 13.61
N PHE A 69 -5.11 -17.50 14.02
CA PHE A 69 -4.79 -16.10 14.28
C PHE A 69 -4.72 -15.74 15.76
N MET A 70 -4.86 -16.74 16.65
CA MET A 70 -4.70 -16.55 18.09
C MET A 70 -3.23 -16.24 18.42
N GLY A 71 -2.98 -15.08 19.02
CA GLY A 71 -1.64 -14.61 19.40
C GLY A 71 -0.75 -14.10 18.26
N SER A 72 -1.03 -14.45 17.00
CA SER A 72 -0.30 -13.95 15.83
C SER A 72 -0.95 -12.71 15.19
N GLY A 73 -2.28 -12.60 15.24
CA GLY A 73 -3.02 -11.51 14.60
C GLY A 73 -2.85 -11.49 13.07
N VAL A 74 -2.97 -10.31 12.47
CA VAL A 74 -2.80 -10.16 11.01
C VAL A 74 -1.36 -10.45 10.61
N VAL A 75 -1.15 -11.47 9.79
CA VAL A 75 0.17 -11.84 9.27
C VAL A 75 0.52 -11.03 8.02
N ALA A 76 1.82 -10.92 7.73
CA ALA A 76 2.30 -10.31 6.50
C ALA A 76 1.66 -11.00 5.27
N GLY A 77 1.17 -10.20 4.32
CA GLY A 77 0.47 -10.70 3.12
C GLY A 77 -1.06 -10.59 3.20
N MET A 78 -1.65 -10.41 4.39
CA MET A 78 -3.11 -10.19 4.50
C MET A 78 -3.55 -8.74 4.23
N SER A 79 -2.61 -7.81 4.07
CA SER A 79 -2.94 -6.42 3.75
C SER A 79 -3.62 -6.34 2.39
N GLY A 80 -4.78 -5.70 2.31
CA GLY A 80 -5.59 -5.60 1.10
C GLY A 80 -6.63 -6.71 0.95
N SER A 81 -6.65 -7.70 1.85
CA SER A 81 -7.64 -8.79 1.83
C SER A 81 -9.06 -8.23 2.02
N PRO A 82 -10.01 -8.52 1.10
CA PRO A 82 -11.36 -7.97 1.17
C PRO A 82 -12.18 -8.64 2.29
N VAL A 83 -12.98 -7.83 2.98
CA VAL A 83 -13.84 -8.25 4.08
C VAL A 83 -15.28 -7.97 3.74
N TYR A 84 -16.15 -8.96 3.98
CA TYR A 84 -17.57 -8.93 3.67
C TYR A 84 -18.41 -9.14 4.93
N VAL A 85 -19.54 -8.45 5.01
CA VAL A 85 -20.58 -8.64 6.02
C VAL A 85 -21.90 -8.74 5.28
N GLU A 86 -22.71 -9.77 5.58
CA GLU A 86 -24.01 -10.00 4.90
C GLU A 86 -23.88 -10.09 3.37
N GLY A 87 -22.76 -10.62 2.87
CA GLY A 87 -22.46 -10.71 1.43
C GLY A 87 -22.05 -9.40 0.76
N LYS A 88 -22.01 -8.28 1.50
CA LYS A 88 -21.64 -6.95 1.00
C LYS A 88 -20.20 -6.63 1.34
N LEU A 89 -19.49 -5.98 0.42
CA LEU A 89 -18.10 -5.55 0.65
C LEU A 89 -18.07 -4.47 1.73
N LEU A 90 -17.39 -4.74 2.83
CA LEU A 90 -17.22 -3.78 3.91
C LEU A 90 -15.94 -2.95 3.72
N GLY A 91 -14.86 -3.56 3.24
CA GLY A 91 -13.55 -2.91 3.14
C GLY A 91 -12.43 -3.90 2.93
N ALA A 92 -11.19 -3.48 3.20
CA ALA A 92 -10.02 -4.36 3.15
C ALA A 92 -9.17 -4.25 4.43
N VAL A 93 -8.54 -5.36 4.80
CA VAL A 93 -7.59 -5.42 5.92
C VAL A 93 -6.44 -4.45 5.67
N ALA A 94 -6.16 -3.58 6.63
CA ALA A 94 -5.12 -2.54 6.53
C ALA A 94 -3.97 -2.76 7.51
N TYR A 95 -4.26 -3.23 8.71
CA TYR A 95 -3.25 -3.48 9.74
C TYR A 95 -3.77 -4.48 10.78
N GLY A 96 -2.86 -5.14 11.48
CA GLY A 96 -3.16 -5.91 12.69
C GLY A 96 -2.54 -5.29 13.93
N SER A 97 -2.90 -5.84 15.09
CA SER A 97 -2.21 -5.54 16.34
C SER A 97 -1.19 -6.62 16.67
N ALA A 98 0.10 -6.28 16.63
CA ALA A 98 1.19 -7.21 16.94
C ALA A 98 1.27 -7.62 18.42
N PHE A 99 0.56 -6.91 19.32
CA PHE A 99 0.59 -7.15 20.77
C PHE A 99 -0.75 -7.63 21.33
N ALA A 100 -1.78 -7.78 20.50
CA ALA A 100 -3.07 -8.26 20.96
C ALA A 100 -3.02 -9.77 21.23
N ARG A 101 -3.58 -10.19 22.37
CA ARG A 101 -3.75 -11.63 22.69
C ARG A 101 -4.75 -12.32 21.77
N GLU A 102 -5.67 -11.54 21.20
CA GLU A 102 -6.66 -11.97 20.22
C GLU A 102 -6.28 -11.47 18.82
N GLY A 103 -6.67 -12.19 17.77
CA GLY A 103 -6.42 -11.77 16.40
C GLY A 103 -7.23 -10.55 16.01
N LEU A 104 -6.71 -9.34 16.24
CA LEU A 104 -7.37 -8.09 15.89
C LEU A 104 -6.87 -7.54 14.56
N ALA A 105 -7.80 -7.11 13.71
CA ALA A 105 -7.53 -6.50 12.43
C ALA A 105 -8.29 -5.17 12.29
N GLY A 106 -7.58 -4.14 11.81
CA GLY A 106 -8.14 -2.89 11.34
C GLY A 106 -8.46 -2.99 9.85
N ILE A 107 -9.66 -2.56 9.47
CA ILE A 107 -10.14 -2.55 8.09
C ILE A 107 -10.30 -1.09 7.64
N THR A 108 -9.77 -0.77 6.47
CA THR A 108 -10.11 0.46 5.76
C THR A 108 -11.45 0.28 5.04
N PRO A 109 -12.47 1.11 5.30
CA PRO A 109 -13.79 0.95 4.69
C PRO A 109 -13.82 1.07 3.16
N PHE A 110 -14.74 0.29 2.56
CA PHE A 110 -15.32 0.40 1.22
C PHE A 110 -15.51 1.86 0.78
N ALA A 111 -16.40 2.49 1.54
CA ALA A 111 -16.87 3.86 1.36
C ALA A 111 -15.70 4.84 1.16
N ARG A 112 -14.68 4.72 2.01
CA ARG A 112 -13.50 5.59 2.01
C ARG A 112 -12.61 5.38 0.80
N MET A 113 -12.40 4.13 0.38
CA MET A 113 -11.59 3.85 -0.81
C MET A 113 -12.19 4.49 -2.06
N ARG A 114 -13.52 4.66 -2.12
CA ARG A 114 -14.23 5.29 -3.24
C ARG A 114 -14.05 6.81 -3.31
N GLU A 115 -13.77 7.44 -2.18
CA GLU A 115 -13.55 8.89 -2.10
C GLU A 115 -12.15 9.29 -2.58
N ILE A 116 -11.23 8.33 -2.66
CA ILE A 116 -9.89 8.54 -3.19
C ILE A 116 -10.03 8.88 -4.68
N GLN A 117 -9.95 10.17 -4.99
CA GLN A 117 -9.83 10.62 -6.36
C GLN A 117 -8.52 10.07 -6.92
N ALA A 118 -8.59 9.46 -8.11
CA ALA A 118 -7.38 9.22 -8.87
C ALA A 118 -6.69 10.57 -9.05
N GLY A 119 -5.50 10.72 -8.50
CA GLY A 119 -4.65 11.87 -8.80
C GLY A 119 -4.49 12.01 -10.31
N PRO A 120 -4.06 13.19 -10.80
CA PRO A 120 -3.74 13.35 -12.22
C PRO A 120 -2.85 12.18 -12.67
N PRO A 121 -3.12 11.59 -13.86
CA PRO A 121 -2.33 10.46 -14.33
C PRO A 121 -0.85 10.82 -14.25
N PRO A 122 0.02 9.88 -13.81
CA PRO A 122 1.43 10.18 -13.76
C PRO A 122 1.87 10.70 -15.13
N PRO A 123 2.76 11.71 -15.18
CA PRO A 123 3.27 12.20 -16.44
C PRO A 123 3.80 11.01 -17.24
N PRO A 124 3.59 10.98 -18.57
CA PRO A 124 4.03 9.84 -19.38
C PRO A 124 5.53 9.62 -19.17
N SER A 125 5.90 8.46 -18.62
CA SER A 125 7.28 8.04 -18.53
C SER A 125 7.81 7.84 -19.94
N ALA A 126 8.95 8.46 -20.27
CA ALA A 126 9.62 8.17 -21.53
C ALA A 126 9.96 6.66 -21.56
N PRO A 127 9.55 5.91 -22.60
CA PRO A 127 9.82 4.49 -22.67
C PRO A 127 11.34 4.26 -22.78
N VAL A 128 11.87 3.36 -21.95
CA VAL A 128 13.27 2.93 -22.06
C VAL A 128 13.39 2.04 -23.31
N PRO A 129 14.27 2.35 -24.28
CA PRO A 129 14.42 1.52 -25.48
C PRO A 129 14.79 0.08 -25.12
N LEU A 130 14.21 -0.89 -25.82
CA LEU A 130 14.50 -2.32 -25.62
C LEU A 130 15.99 -2.63 -25.79
N ALA A 131 16.69 -1.91 -26.67
CA ALA A 131 18.14 -2.03 -26.83
C ALA A 131 18.91 -1.70 -25.54
N THR A 132 18.45 -0.71 -24.78
CA THR A 132 19.04 -0.33 -23.50
C THR A 132 18.78 -1.40 -22.44
N LEU A 133 17.56 -1.94 -22.36
CA LEU A 133 17.21 -3.03 -21.45
C LEU A 133 17.99 -4.31 -21.76
N SER A 134 18.10 -4.65 -23.05
CA SER A 134 18.88 -5.79 -23.54
C SER A 134 20.38 -5.60 -23.26
N GLY A 135 20.89 -4.38 -23.47
CA GLY A 135 22.27 -4.02 -23.13
C GLY A 135 22.59 -4.16 -21.64
N LEU A 136 21.67 -3.77 -20.75
CA LEU A 136 21.80 -4.00 -19.30
C LEU A 136 21.75 -5.48 -18.95
N GLY A 137 20.78 -6.22 -19.48
CA GLY A 137 20.63 -7.66 -19.22
C GLY A 137 21.82 -8.48 -19.72
N ALA A 138 22.46 -8.04 -20.80
CA ALA A 138 23.68 -8.63 -21.36
C ALA A 138 24.97 -8.03 -20.78
N ALA A 139 24.90 -7.15 -19.78
CA ALA A 139 26.03 -6.45 -19.17
C ALA A 139 26.93 -5.68 -20.15
N ARG A 140 26.38 -5.22 -21.29
CA ARG A 140 27.08 -4.41 -22.31
C ARG A 140 27.02 -2.91 -22.04
N LEU A 141 26.15 -2.49 -21.14
CA LEU A 141 26.00 -1.11 -20.68
C LEU A 141 26.17 -1.07 -19.17
N ALA A 142 26.83 -0.04 -18.66
CA ALA A 142 26.92 0.15 -17.22
C ALA A 142 25.56 0.67 -16.70
N PRO A 143 25.03 0.13 -15.57
CA PRO A 143 23.81 0.64 -14.95
C PRO A 143 23.85 2.15 -14.66
N SER A 144 25.02 2.69 -14.31
CA SER A 144 25.23 4.11 -14.06
C SER A 144 25.02 4.98 -15.30
N GLU A 145 25.50 4.53 -16.47
CA GLU A 145 25.35 5.24 -17.73
C GLU A 145 23.89 5.28 -18.17
N VAL A 146 23.18 4.17 -18.02
CA VAL A 146 21.74 4.13 -18.32
C VAL A 146 20.96 4.98 -17.33
N LEU A 147 21.22 4.86 -16.02
CA LEU A 147 20.52 5.62 -14.99
C LEU A 147 20.67 7.14 -15.18
N ALA A 148 21.84 7.61 -15.61
CA ALA A 148 22.09 9.03 -15.89
C ALA A 148 21.23 9.58 -17.05
N THR A 149 20.74 8.71 -17.95
CA THR A 149 19.87 9.10 -19.08
C THR A 149 18.38 9.04 -18.76
N LEU A 150 18.00 8.43 -17.62
CA LEU A 150 16.59 8.29 -17.25
C LEU A 150 16.06 9.59 -16.64
N THR A 151 14.97 10.10 -17.19
CA THR A 151 14.25 11.21 -16.57
C THR A 151 13.43 10.67 -15.39
N VAL A 152 13.84 10.99 -14.16
CA VAL A 152 13.11 10.63 -12.95
C VAL A 152 12.07 11.70 -12.66
N ASN A 153 10.85 11.49 -13.16
CA ASN A 153 9.72 12.37 -12.84
C ASN A 153 9.03 11.83 -11.58
N ARG A 154 9.26 12.47 -10.43
CA ARG A 154 8.67 12.05 -9.14
C ARG A 154 7.52 12.98 -8.74
N PRO A 155 6.29 12.44 -8.64
CA PRO A 155 5.20 13.15 -7.98
C PRO A 155 5.60 13.42 -6.52
N GLY A 156 5.57 14.68 -6.09
CA GLY A 156 5.90 15.08 -4.71
C GLY A 156 7.29 15.70 -4.49
N GLY A 157 8.08 15.91 -5.55
CA GLY A 157 9.35 16.66 -5.48
C GLY A 157 10.58 15.81 -5.15
N PRO A 158 11.74 16.44 -4.85
CA PRO A 158 12.99 15.74 -4.59
C PRO A 158 12.89 14.87 -3.33
N LEU A 159 13.38 13.62 -3.41
CA LEU A 159 13.42 12.69 -2.28
C LEU A 159 14.52 13.14 -1.30
N PRO A 160 14.21 13.40 -0.02
CA PRO A 160 15.24 13.67 0.96
C PRO A 160 16.09 12.42 1.16
N VAL A 161 17.41 12.56 1.03
CA VAL A 161 18.37 11.50 1.29
C VAL A 161 19.12 11.86 2.57
N ALA A 162 19.10 10.96 3.56
CA ALA A 162 19.91 11.07 4.75
C ALA A 162 21.24 10.33 4.53
N VAL A 163 22.36 11.01 4.74
CA VAL A 163 23.70 10.41 4.65
C VAL A 163 24.38 10.58 6.00
N GLY A 164 24.83 9.47 6.59
CA GLY A 164 25.59 9.45 7.83
C GLY A 164 27.08 9.13 7.60
N GLY A 165 27.92 9.34 8.61
CA GLY A 165 29.33 8.96 8.57
C GLY A 165 30.31 10.11 8.28
N PHE A 166 29.82 11.34 8.12
CA PHE A 166 30.67 12.52 8.21
C PHE A 166 31.07 12.74 9.68
N GLY A 167 32.36 12.86 9.95
CA GLY A 167 32.86 13.22 11.29
C GLY A 167 32.37 14.63 11.70
N SER A 168 32.71 15.07 12.92
CA SER A 168 32.26 16.35 13.49
C SER A 168 32.50 17.62 12.64
N SER A 169 33.23 17.54 11.53
CA SER A 169 33.32 18.58 10.52
C SER A 169 32.08 18.58 9.62
N ALA A 170 30.99 19.17 10.10
CA ALA A 170 29.78 19.42 9.30
C ALA A 170 30.09 20.02 7.92
N GLU A 171 31.12 20.89 7.85
CA GLU A 171 31.60 21.55 6.63
C GLU A 171 31.96 20.58 5.48
N LEU A 172 32.54 19.41 5.78
CA LEU A 172 32.94 18.47 4.73
C LEU A 172 31.71 17.83 4.07
N GLY A 173 30.71 17.47 4.86
CA GLY A 173 29.45 16.91 4.35
C GLY A 173 28.70 17.91 3.48
N GLU A 174 28.65 19.17 3.92
CA GLU A 174 28.03 20.25 3.14
C GLU A 174 28.78 20.52 1.82
N GLN A 175 30.12 20.58 1.84
CA GLN A 175 30.90 20.80 0.63
C GLN A 175 30.75 19.68 -0.40
N VAL A 176 30.77 18.41 0.06
CA VAL A 176 30.61 17.25 -0.83
C VAL A 176 29.20 17.22 -1.45
N LEU A 177 28.16 17.49 -0.64
CA LEU A 177 26.78 17.54 -1.14
C LEU A 177 26.55 18.73 -2.07
N ALA A 178 27.10 19.91 -1.74
CA ALA A 178 27.02 21.10 -2.60
C ALA A 178 27.73 20.90 -3.94
N ALA A 179 28.88 20.23 -3.97
CA ALA A 179 29.57 19.88 -5.20
C ALA A 179 28.75 18.92 -6.08
N ALA A 180 27.89 18.09 -5.48
CA ALA A 180 26.92 17.24 -6.16
C ALA A 180 25.61 17.98 -6.52
N GLY A 181 25.51 19.29 -6.28
CA GLY A 181 24.30 20.09 -6.50
C GLY A 181 23.17 19.81 -5.50
N LEU A 182 23.47 19.15 -4.39
CA LEU A 182 22.51 18.80 -3.35
C LEU A 182 22.56 19.82 -2.21
N ARG A 183 21.38 20.23 -1.73
CA ARG A 183 21.26 21.08 -0.54
C ARG A 183 21.23 20.20 0.70
N SER A 184 22.19 20.41 1.60
CA SER A 184 22.26 19.72 2.89
C SER A 184 21.42 20.43 3.96
N PHE A 185 20.90 19.65 4.90
CA PHE A 185 20.33 20.13 6.15
C PHE A 185 20.83 19.22 7.28
N PRO A 186 21.28 19.76 8.43
CA PRO A 186 21.72 18.93 9.54
C PRO A 186 20.56 18.08 10.07
N ALA A 187 20.80 16.77 10.21
CA ALA A 187 19.85 15.84 10.79
C ALA A 187 19.90 15.93 12.32
N GLY A 188 19.06 16.81 12.89
CA GLY A 188 18.94 17.03 14.33
C GLY A 188 19.08 18.50 14.70
N GLY A 189 18.07 19.04 15.36
CA GLY A 189 18.07 20.41 15.86
C GLY A 189 18.89 20.54 17.14
N ASN A 190 19.85 21.46 17.12
CA ASN A 190 19.80 22.67 17.93
C ASN A 190 20.54 23.77 17.17
N ALA A 191 20.07 25.00 17.36
CA ALA A 191 20.69 26.21 16.86
C ALA A 191 22.20 26.28 17.16
#